data_AF-A0A1V8UWN3-F1
#
_entry.id   AF-A0A1V8UWN3-F1
#
_cell.length_a   1.000
_cell.length_b   1.000
_cell.length_c   1.000
_cell.angle_alpha   90.00
_cell.angle_beta   90.00
_cell.angle_gamma   90.00
#
_symmetry.space_group_name_H-M   'P 1'
#
loop_
_entity.id
_entity.type
_entity.pdbx_description
1 polymer ?
#
loop_
_entity_poly.entity_id
_entity_poly.type
_entity_poly.pdbx_seq_one_letter_code
_entity_poly.pdbx_strand_id
1 'polypeptide(L)'
;ADLNDVLADLTSAEKQMKSVKHALQVHAALASGNYHRFFRLYQTAPYLGPYLLDQIVPRQRLAALATICKAYKQDVSLDFIVTELGFQPEDEDDADGARRLCVEFIAEHNGEHLIQQKDDGAVRFLTSKAGVLFENAKQRAFKGNVDLKGQV
;
A
#
# COMPACT_ATOMS: atom_id res chain seq x y z
N ALA A 1 -7.23 -12.72 -19.04
CA ALA A 1 -6.89 -11.60 -19.93
C ALA A 1 -5.87 -10.76 -19.19
N ASP A 2 -4.69 -10.57 -19.76
CA ASP A 2 -3.69 -9.68 -19.16
C ASP A 2 -4.27 -8.26 -19.20
N LEU A 3 -4.12 -7.50 -18.12
CA LEU A 3 -4.58 -6.10 -18.08
C LEU A 3 -3.90 -5.29 -19.20
N ASN A 4 -2.68 -5.69 -19.58
CA ASN A 4 -1.97 -5.12 -20.73
C ASN A 4 -2.70 -5.33 -22.07
N ASP A 5 -3.38 -6.46 -22.27
CA ASP A 5 -4.13 -6.73 -23.51
C ASP A 5 -5.33 -5.78 -23.62
N VAL A 6 -6.06 -5.59 -22.51
CA VAL A 6 -7.21 -4.68 -22.44
C VAL A 6 -6.78 -3.22 -22.60
N LEU A 7 -5.60 -2.85 -22.09
CA LEU A 7 -5.04 -1.50 -22.27
C LEU A 7 -4.52 -1.27 -23.69
N ALA A 8 -4.12 -2.32 -24.41
CA ALA A 8 -3.65 -2.24 -25.80
C ALA A 8 -4.79 -1.90 -26.76
N ASP A 9 -6.00 -2.39 -26.49
CA ASP A 9 -7.20 -2.18 -27.32
C ASP A 9 -7.80 -0.77 -27.21
N LEU A 10 -7.32 0.07 -26.29
CA LEU A 10 -7.80 1.44 -26.13
C LEU A 10 -7.38 2.34 -27.30
N THR A 11 -8.36 3.01 -27.91
CA THR A 11 -8.15 4.02 -28.94
C THR A 11 -7.40 5.25 -28.39
N SER A 12 -6.79 6.02 -29.29
CA SER A 12 -6.10 7.27 -28.91
C SER A 12 -7.03 8.28 -28.23
N ALA A 13 -8.33 8.29 -28.56
CA ALA A 13 -9.33 9.16 -27.96
C ALA A 13 -9.69 8.73 -26.53
N GLU A 14 -9.87 7.42 -26.30
CA GLU A 14 -10.17 6.88 -24.96
C GLU A 14 -9.01 7.10 -23.98
N LYS A 15 -7.76 6.99 -24.46
CA LYS A 15 -6.56 7.33 -23.68
C LYS A 15 -6.51 8.81 -23.24
N GLN A 16 -7.29 9.70 -23.86
CA GLN A 16 -7.35 11.10 -23.45
C GLN A 16 -8.29 11.35 -22.25
N MET A 17 -9.19 10.41 -21.94
CA MET A 17 -10.14 10.54 -20.84
C MET A 17 -9.42 10.56 -19.48
N LYS A 18 -9.84 11.45 -18.57
CA LYS A 18 -9.19 11.65 -17.26
C LYS A 18 -9.15 10.37 -16.42
N SER A 19 -10.24 9.59 -16.43
CA SER A 19 -10.33 8.30 -15.73
C SER A 19 -9.40 7.24 -16.32
N VAL A 20 -9.31 7.14 -17.64
CA VAL A 20 -8.41 6.21 -18.33
C VAL A 20 -6.95 6.56 -18.08
N LYS A 21 -6.59 7.85 -18.14
CA LYS A 21 -5.24 8.32 -17.77
C LYS A 21 -4.90 7.96 -16.34
N HIS A 22 -5.82 8.16 -15.41
CA HIS A 22 -5.62 7.80 -14.01
C HIS A 22 -5.38 6.30 -13.85
N ALA A 23 -6.22 5.46 -14.46
CA ALA A 23 -6.07 4.01 -14.43
C ALA A 23 -4.71 3.54 -15.01
N LEU A 24 -4.28 4.13 -16.13
CA LEU A 24 -2.97 3.87 -16.72
C LEU A 24 -1.81 4.27 -15.79
N GLN A 25 -1.93 5.41 -15.10
CA GLN A 25 -0.92 5.86 -14.14
C GLN A 25 -0.85 4.95 -12.90
N VAL A 26 -2.00 4.48 -12.40
CA VAL A 26 -2.07 3.51 -11.31
C VAL A 26 -1.41 2.21 -11.74
N HIS A 27 -1.75 1.70 -12.91
CA HIS A 27 -1.14 0.48 -13.46
C HIS A 27 0.38 0.61 -13.57
N ALA A 28 0.89 1.71 -14.13
CA ALA A 28 2.33 1.95 -14.23
C ALA A 28 3.02 2.03 -12.86
N ALA A 29 2.37 2.64 -11.85
CA ALA A 29 2.89 2.70 -10.49
C ALA A 29 2.96 1.30 -9.84
N LEU A 30 1.93 0.47 -10.04
CA LEU A 30 1.89 -0.91 -9.56
C LEU A 30 2.95 -1.78 -10.24
N ALA A 31 3.06 -1.72 -11.57
CA ALA A 31 4.02 -2.51 -12.35
C ALA A 31 5.48 -2.19 -12.01
N SER A 32 5.78 -0.93 -11.67
CA SER A 32 7.12 -0.49 -11.26
C SER A 32 7.40 -0.62 -9.76
N GLY A 33 6.41 -1.05 -8.96
CA GLY A 33 6.52 -1.10 -7.50
C GLY A 33 6.67 0.27 -6.83
N ASN A 34 6.28 1.36 -7.50
CA ASN A 34 6.37 2.73 -6.98
C ASN A 34 5.19 3.01 -6.03
N TYR A 35 5.30 2.52 -4.80
CA TYR A 35 4.25 2.64 -3.78
C TYR A 35 3.89 4.10 -3.47
N HIS A 36 4.89 5.00 -3.44
CA HIS A 36 4.67 6.42 -3.20
C HIS A 36 3.71 7.03 -4.23
N ARG A 37 3.98 6.79 -5.52
CA ARG A 37 3.12 7.26 -6.60
C ARG A 37 1.75 6.59 -6.55
N PHE A 38 1.70 5.29 -6.23
CA PHE A 38 0.45 4.57 -6.09
C PHE A 38 -0.46 5.19 -5.03
N PHE A 39 0.04 5.45 -3.81
CA PHE A 39 -0.78 6.01 -2.74
C PHE A 39 -1.20 7.46 -2.97
N ARG A 40 -0.38 8.28 -3.67
CA ARG A 40 -0.83 9.61 -4.14
C ARG A 40 -1.99 9.51 -5.15
N LEU A 41 -1.93 8.53 -6.06
CA LEU A 41 -3.01 8.30 -7.02
C LEU A 41 -4.26 7.78 -6.31
N TYR A 42 -4.11 6.85 -5.36
CA TYR A 42 -5.21 6.35 -4.54
C TYR A 42 -5.99 7.47 -3.84
N GLN A 43 -5.30 8.41 -3.19
CA GLN A 43 -5.92 9.58 -2.52
C GLN A 43 -6.63 10.55 -3.47
N THR A 44 -6.32 10.50 -4.77
CA THR A 44 -6.87 11.42 -5.79
C THR A 44 -7.75 10.70 -6.81
N ALA A 45 -8.11 9.45 -6.54
CA ALA A 45 -8.87 8.62 -7.45
C ALA A 45 -10.30 9.18 -7.63
N PRO A 46 -10.75 9.42 -8.87
CA PRO A 46 -12.07 10.00 -9.13
C PRO A 46 -13.19 8.95 -9.03
N TYR A 47 -14.40 9.39 -8.70
CA TYR A 47 -15.63 8.57 -8.66
C TYR A 47 -15.51 7.35 -7.71
N LEU A 48 -15.84 6.15 -8.19
CA LEU A 48 -15.74 4.89 -7.46
C LEU A 48 -14.33 4.26 -7.52
N GLY A 49 -13.34 5.00 -8.05
CA GLY A 49 -11.95 4.55 -8.14
C GLY A 49 -11.37 4.06 -6.82
N PRO A 50 -11.57 4.75 -5.68
CA PRO A 50 -11.10 4.29 -4.37
C PRO A 50 -11.57 2.87 -4.02
N TYR A 51 -12.86 2.57 -4.18
CA TYR A 51 -13.43 1.25 -3.86
C TYR A 51 -12.78 0.08 -4.61
N LEU A 52 -12.40 0.31 -5.88
CA LEU A 52 -11.67 -0.70 -6.66
C LEU A 52 -10.22 -0.85 -6.18
N LEU A 53 -9.60 0.25 -5.76
CA LEU A 53 -8.23 0.25 -5.26
C LEU A 53 -8.14 -0.31 -3.83
N ASP A 54 -9.20 -0.18 -3.02
CA ASP A 54 -9.26 -0.71 -1.65
C ASP A 54 -8.95 -2.20 -1.59
N GLN A 55 -9.36 -2.97 -2.60
CA GLN A 55 -9.08 -4.40 -2.69
C GLN A 55 -7.58 -4.71 -2.86
N ILE A 56 -6.78 -3.79 -3.42
CA ILE A 56 -5.34 -3.97 -3.61
C ILE A 56 -4.49 -3.23 -2.57
N VAL A 57 -5.05 -2.24 -1.88
CA VAL A 57 -4.36 -1.41 -0.88
C VAL A 57 -3.66 -2.25 0.20
N PRO A 58 -4.31 -3.23 0.87
CA PRO A 58 -3.65 -4.04 1.90
C PRO A 58 -2.38 -4.72 1.38
N ARG A 59 -2.46 -5.32 0.18
CA ARG A 59 -1.32 -5.97 -0.47
C ARG A 59 -0.21 -4.98 -0.81
N GLN A 60 -0.56 -3.78 -1.29
CA GLN A 60 0.42 -2.74 -1.59
C GLN A 60 1.06 -2.14 -0.34
N ARG A 61 0.33 -2.02 0.78
CA ARG A 61 0.89 -1.61 2.08
C ARG A 61 1.96 -2.58 2.56
N LEU A 62 1.75 -3.89 2.41
CA LEU A 62 2.77 -4.90 2.74
C LEU A 62 4.02 -4.79 1.86
N ALA A 63 3.84 -4.59 0.55
CA ALA A 63 4.96 -4.37 -0.37
C ALA A 63 5.75 -3.11 -0.03
N ALA A 64 5.04 -2.02 0.31
CA ALA A 64 5.64 -0.77 0.72
C ALA A 64 6.40 -0.90 2.05
N LEU A 65 5.80 -1.51 3.08
CA LEU A 65 6.47 -1.76 4.37
C LEU A 65 7.73 -2.60 4.19
N ALA A 66 7.69 -3.67 3.39
CA ALA A 66 8.87 -4.47 3.09
C ALA A 66 9.98 -3.63 2.40
N THR A 67 9.60 -2.68 1.55
CA THR A 67 10.53 -1.77 0.88
C THR A 67 11.11 -0.73 1.84
N ILE A 68 10.26 -0.11 2.67
CA ILE A 68 10.66 0.83 3.73
C ILE A 68 11.64 0.15 4.69
N CYS A 69 11.39 -1.10 5.10
CA CYS A 69 12.29 -1.83 5.98
C CYS A 69 13.69 -2.03 5.39
N LYS A 70 13.80 -2.12 4.05
CA LYS A 70 15.09 -2.24 3.36
C LYS A 70 15.78 -0.90 3.16
N ALA A 71 15.01 0.17 2.96
CA ALA A 71 15.53 1.51 2.69
C ALA A 71 16.00 2.25 3.95
N TYR A 72 15.32 2.06 5.09
CA TYR A 72 15.59 2.78 6.34
C TYR A 72 16.24 1.87 7.38
N LYS A 73 17.42 2.25 7.88
CA LYS A 73 18.29 1.35 8.67
C LYS A 73 17.84 1.06 10.11
N GLN A 74 17.28 2.03 10.83
CA GLN A 74 17.00 1.89 12.27
C GLN A 74 15.50 1.88 12.56
N ASP A 75 14.86 3.02 12.30
CA ASP A 75 13.44 3.25 12.44
C ASP A 75 12.96 4.37 11.50
N VAL A 76 11.65 4.51 11.40
CA VAL A 76 10.97 5.67 10.78
C VAL A 76 9.85 6.16 11.71
N SER A 77 9.43 7.41 11.53
CA SER A 77 8.23 7.92 12.21
C SER A 77 6.99 7.13 11.78
N LEU A 78 6.10 6.85 12.73
CA LEU A 78 4.79 6.26 12.41
C LEU A 78 3.98 7.21 11.51
N ASP A 79 4.07 8.53 11.73
CA ASP A 79 3.38 9.54 10.92
C ASP A 79 3.83 9.53 9.46
N PHE A 80 5.10 9.19 9.23
CA PHE A 80 5.61 8.99 7.88
C PHE A 80 4.90 7.80 7.22
N ILE A 81 4.77 6.66 7.90
CA ILE A 81 4.08 5.49 7.35
C ILE A 81 2.59 5.78 7.10
N VAL A 82 1.93 6.44 8.06
CA VAL A 82 0.52 6.85 7.96
C VAL A 82 0.28 7.66 6.68
N THR A 83 1.08 8.71 6.50
CA THR A 83 0.97 9.62 5.35
C THR A 83 1.33 8.92 4.05
N GLU A 84 2.47 8.22 4.04
CA GLU A 84 3.06 7.62 2.85
C GLU A 84 2.23 6.45 2.30
N LEU A 85 1.55 5.70 3.18
CA LEU A 85 0.74 4.53 2.83
C LEU A 85 -0.77 4.82 2.83
N GLY A 86 -1.14 6.11 2.85
CA GLY A 86 -2.51 6.58 2.69
C GLY A 86 -3.48 5.96 3.70
N PHE A 87 -3.10 5.91 4.98
CA PHE A 87 -4.05 5.58 6.03
C PHE A 87 -4.96 6.79 6.27
N GLN A 88 -6.27 6.60 6.12
CA GLN A 88 -7.28 7.64 6.26
C GLN A 88 -8.39 7.11 7.19
N PRO A 89 -8.76 7.85 8.24
CA PRO A 89 -9.87 7.48 9.10
C PRO A 89 -11.20 7.67 8.35
N GLU A 90 -12.24 6.99 8.82
CA GLU A 90 -13.61 7.21 8.33
C GLU A 90 -14.15 8.57 8.78
N ASP A 91 -13.79 8.98 10.00
CA ASP A 91 -14.13 10.27 10.59
C ASP A 91 -12.95 11.24 10.42
N GLU A 92 -13.14 12.31 9.64
CA GLU A 92 -12.10 13.31 9.40
C GLU A 92 -11.76 14.13 10.65
N ASP A 93 -12.67 14.19 11.64
CA ASP A 93 -12.46 14.90 12.91
C ASP A 93 -11.65 14.05 13.92
N ASP A 94 -11.46 12.75 13.65
CA ASP A 94 -10.63 11.88 14.48
C ASP A 94 -9.14 12.05 14.16
N ALA A 95 -8.50 12.96 14.91
CA ALA A 95 -7.10 13.31 14.78
C ALA A 95 -6.12 12.11 14.89
N ASP A 96 -6.50 11.02 15.58
CA ASP A 96 -5.64 9.85 15.78
C ASP A 96 -6.10 8.61 14.99
N GLY A 97 -7.24 8.66 14.31
CA GLY A 97 -7.82 7.52 13.60
C GLY A 97 -6.87 6.92 12.55
N ALA A 98 -6.16 7.77 11.79
CA ALA A 98 -5.18 7.33 10.81
C ALA A 98 -4.02 6.53 11.44
N ARG A 99 -3.53 6.97 12.62
CA ARG A 99 -2.47 6.29 13.37
C ARG A 99 -2.97 4.95 13.90
N ARG A 100 -4.19 4.91 14.46
CA ARG A 100 -4.80 3.67 14.97
C ARG A 100 -4.90 2.61 13.88
N LEU A 101 -5.41 2.97 12.70
CA LEU A 101 -5.47 2.08 11.55
C LEU A 101 -4.09 1.56 11.11
N CYS A 102 -3.07 2.41 11.15
CA CYS A 102 -1.69 1.99 10.84
C CYS A 102 -1.14 1.00 11.87
N VAL A 103 -1.39 1.25 13.16
CA VAL A 103 -0.98 0.36 14.26
C VAL A 103 -1.70 -0.99 14.16
N GLU A 104 -3.01 -0.97 13.95
CA GLU A 104 -3.85 -2.17 13.77
C GLU A 104 -3.36 -3.00 12.59
N PHE A 105 -3.13 -2.38 11.43
CA PHE A 105 -2.60 -3.06 10.25
C PHE A 105 -1.24 -3.72 10.50
N ILE A 106 -0.35 -3.05 11.23
CA ILE A 106 0.95 -3.62 11.62
C ILE A 106 0.76 -4.80 12.59
N ALA A 107 -0.16 -4.68 13.56
CA ALA A 107 -0.46 -5.71 14.55
C ALA A 107 -1.12 -6.95 13.94
N GLU A 108 -2.02 -6.81 12.96
CA GLU A 108 -2.61 -7.92 12.18
C GLU A 108 -1.54 -8.80 11.51
N HIS A 109 -0.36 -8.22 11.28
CA HIS A 109 0.78 -8.91 10.69
C HIS A 109 1.85 -9.31 11.73
N ASN A 110 1.49 -9.33 13.03
CA ASN A 110 2.35 -9.65 14.18
C ASN A 110 3.52 -8.66 14.36
N GLY A 111 3.28 -7.39 14.06
CA GLY A 111 4.29 -6.33 14.11
C GLY A 111 4.12 -5.36 15.29
N GLU A 112 3.21 -5.60 16.22
CA GLU A 112 2.91 -4.72 17.35
C GLU A 112 4.16 -4.36 18.19
N HIS A 113 5.04 -5.34 18.41
CA HIS A 113 6.31 -5.16 19.14
C HIS A 113 7.36 -4.32 18.37
N LEU A 114 7.10 -3.97 17.12
CA LEU A 114 7.96 -3.12 16.29
C LEU A 114 7.60 -1.64 16.41
N ILE A 115 6.54 -1.29 17.14
CA ILE A 115 6.13 0.08 17.39
C ILE A 115 6.64 0.50 18.77
N GLN A 116 7.34 1.63 18.84
CA GLN A 116 7.91 2.16 20.07
C GLN A 116 7.59 3.63 20.25
N GLN A 117 7.17 4.00 21.46
CA GLN A 117 7.20 5.39 21.89
C GLN A 117 8.60 5.72 22.40
N LYS A 118 9.18 6.81 21.90
CA LYS A 118 10.49 7.33 22.32
C LYS A 118 10.31 8.36 23.42
N ASP A 119 11.40 8.69 24.12
CA ASP A 119 11.39 9.64 25.24
C ASP A 119 10.98 11.07 24.83
N ASP A 120 11.13 11.40 23.55
CA ASP A 120 10.68 12.66 22.94
C ASP A 120 9.17 12.68 22.62
N GLY A 121 8.45 11.61 22.97
CA GLY A 121 7.03 11.44 22.68
C GLY A 121 6.73 10.93 21.26
N ALA A 122 7.74 10.80 20.39
CA ALA A 122 7.55 10.33 19.03
C ALA A 122 7.27 8.82 18.98
N VAL A 123 6.30 8.42 18.16
CA VAL A 123 6.01 7.01 17.89
C VAL A 123 6.78 6.58 16.64
N ARG A 124 7.59 5.52 16.79
CA ARG A 124 8.51 5.01 15.75
C ARG A 124 8.21 3.57 15.39
N PHE A 125 8.42 3.23 14.13
CA PHE A 125 8.39 1.87 13.62
C PHE A 125 9.81 1.35 13.37
N LEU A 126 10.19 0.26 14.03
CA LEU A 126 11.53 -0.33 14.02
C LEU A 126 11.83 -1.12 12.74
N THR A 127 12.19 -0.43 11.67
CA THR A 127 12.53 -1.04 10.37
C THR A 127 13.66 -2.08 10.47
N SER A 128 14.64 -1.85 11.36
CA SER A 128 15.77 -2.75 11.63
C SER A 128 15.38 -4.18 12.03
N LYS A 129 14.20 -4.36 12.63
CA LYS A 129 13.69 -5.67 13.11
C LYS A 129 12.53 -6.20 12.27
N ALA A 130 11.96 -5.36 11.43
CA ALA A 130 10.72 -5.60 10.71
C ALA A 130 10.90 -6.26 9.32
N GLY A 131 12.12 -6.20 8.76
CA GLY A 131 12.36 -6.56 7.35
C GLY A 131 11.92 -7.97 6.96
N VAL A 132 12.30 -8.99 7.73
CA VAL A 132 11.92 -10.39 7.43
C VAL A 132 10.41 -10.59 7.58
N LEU A 133 9.79 -9.98 8.58
CA LEU A 133 8.36 -10.09 8.85
C LEU A 133 7.53 -9.59 7.66
N PHE A 134 7.79 -8.36 7.21
CA PHE A 134 7.01 -7.75 6.13
C PHE A 134 7.40 -8.27 4.74
N GLU A 135 8.64 -8.73 4.53
CA GLU A 135 8.98 -9.44 3.29
C GLU A 135 8.20 -10.75 3.17
N ASN A 136 8.09 -11.52 4.26
CA ASN A 136 7.28 -12.75 4.27
C ASN A 136 5.78 -12.46 4.12
N ALA A 137 5.26 -11.44 4.81
CA ALA A 137 3.87 -11.02 4.67
C ALA A 137 3.55 -10.60 3.23
N LYS A 138 4.43 -9.80 2.59
CA LYS A 138 4.34 -9.46 1.17
C LYS A 138 4.32 -10.73 0.31
N GLN A 139 5.25 -11.66 0.49
CA GLN A 139 5.27 -12.89 -0.32
C GLN A 139 3.97 -13.69 -0.21
N ARG A 140 3.41 -13.83 1.00
CA ARG A 140 2.11 -14.51 1.20
C ARG A 140 0.97 -13.80 0.45
N ALA A 141 0.88 -12.47 0.58
CA ALA A 141 -0.17 -11.66 -0.04
C ALA A 141 -0.13 -11.69 -1.58
N PHE A 142 1.04 -11.89 -2.19
CA PHE A 142 1.16 -12.00 -3.66
C PHE A 142 1.06 -13.46 -4.15
N LYS A 143 1.37 -14.46 -3.31
CA LYS A 143 1.23 -15.90 -3.67
C LYS A 143 -0.21 -16.41 -3.59
N GLY A 144 -1.04 -15.85 -2.70
CA GLY A 144 -2.42 -16.31 -2.49
C GLY A 144 -3.37 -16.26 -3.70
N ASN A 145 -2.94 -15.67 -4.82
CA ASN A 145 -3.72 -15.59 -6.07
C ASN A 145 -3.26 -16.54 -7.19
N VAL A 146 -2.32 -17.46 -6.94
CA VAL A 146 -1.71 -18.29 -8.01
C VAL A 146 -2.12 -19.78 -7.96
N ASP A 147 -2.89 -20.22 -6.97
CA ASP A 147 -3.15 -21.67 -6.76
C ASP A 147 -4.60 -22.10 -7.11
N LEU A 148 -4.91 -22.16 -8.42
CA LEU A 148 -6.13 -22.80 -8.94
C LEU A 148 -5.91 -23.65 -10.22
N LYS A 149 -4.67 -24.05 -10.55
CA LYS A 149 -4.41 -24.96 -11.70
C LYS A 149 -3.36 -26.04 -11.43
N GLY A 150 -3.37 -26.64 -10.25
CA GLY A 150 -2.65 -27.89 -10.03
C GLY A 150 -3.37 -28.73 -8.99
N GLN A 151 -3.81 -29.94 -9.40
CA GLN A 151 -4.67 -30.90 -8.68
C GLN A 151 -6.16 -30.63 -8.97
N VAL A 152 -6.89 -31.44 -9.75
CA VAL A 152 -6.87 -32.89 -10.02
C VAL A 152 -7.10 -33.15 -11.51
#